data_AF-A0A2S6H581-F1
#
_entry.id   AF-A0A2S6H581-F1
#
_cell.length_a   1.000
_cell.length_b   1.000
_cell.length_c   1.000
_cell.angle_alpha   90.00
_cell.angle_beta   90.00
_cell.angle_gamma   90.00
#
_symmetry.space_group_name_H-M   'P 1'
#
loop_
_entity.id
_entity.type
_entity.pdbx_description
1 polymer ?
#
loop_
_entity_poly.entity_id
_entity_poly.type
_entity_poly.pdbx_seq_one_letter_code
_entity_poly.pdbx_strand_id
1 'polypeptide(L)'
;MTVSHKTCLAKYGPAEKEAAMTLWDVPHHLEIGAIPKRLYCNRDIIPPLERAFANIIDRGLIQQLKTFDGCFNIRKKAQGTTPSLHSWGVAIDINAAWNGYGKKPTMPKELVACFTDADFDWGGNWSMPDGMHFQLSRLPE
;
A
#
# COMPACT_ATOMS: atom_id res chain seq x y z
N MET A 1 11.49 7.73 10.78
CA MET A 1 11.55 8.61 9.60
C MET A 1 10.41 8.23 8.67
N THR A 2 9.69 9.19 8.13
CA THR A 2 8.64 8.94 7.12
C THR A 2 9.25 8.36 5.85
N VAL A 3 8.63 7.32 5.28
CA VAL A 3 9.11 6.71 4.04
C VAL A 3 8.95 7.68 2.86
N SER A 4 10.01 7.83 2.08
CA SER A 4 10.07 8.69 0.89
C SER A 4 10.87 8.03 -0.23
N HIS A 5 10.82 8.61 -1.43
CA HIS A 5 11.65 8.16 -2.55
C HIS A 5 13.16 8.18 -2.22
N LYS A 6 13.62 9.12 -1.38
CA LYS A 6 15.03 9.20 -0.96
C LYS A 6 15.41 8.05 -0.04
N THR A 7 14.55 7.70 0.92
CA THR A 7 14.81 6.59 1.84
C THR A 7 14.73 5.25 1.11
N CYS A 8 13.80 5.10 0.16
CA CYS A 8 13.71 3.91 -0.68
C CYS A 8 14.93 3.77 -1.60
N LEU A 9 15.37 4.86 -2.25
CA LEU A 9 16.58 4.86 -3.07
C LEU A 9 17.82 4.52 -2.23
N ALA A 10 17.94 5.03 -1.01
CA ALA A 10 19.05 4.74 -0.13
C ALA A 10 19.06 3.27 0.33
N LYS A 11 17.91 2.69 0.67
CA LYS A 11 17.81 1.31 1.17
C LYS A 11 17.86 0.26 0.06
N TYR A 12 17.09 0.46 -1.01
CA TYR A 12 16.86 -0.56 -2.05
C TYR A 12 17.60 -0.27 -3.36
N GLY A 13 18.15 0.93 -3.52
CA GLY A 13 18.72 1.39 -4.78
C GLY A 13 17.67 1.83 -5.81
N PRO A 14 18.09 2.01 -7.07
CA PRO A 14 17.19 2.39 -8.17
C PRO A 14 16.04 1.40 -8.34
N ALA A 15 14.82 1.91 -8.54
CA ALA A 15 13.60 1.13 -8.65
C ALA A 15 13.68 0.08 -9.78
N GLU A 16 14.33 0.43 -10.89
CA GLU A 16 14.50 -0.39 -12.10
C GLU A 16 15.33 -1.65 -11.87
N LYS A 17 16.09 -1.70 -10.77
CA LYS A 17 16.83 -2.90 -10.38
C LYS A 17 15.97 -3.92 -9.64
N GLU A 18 14.83 -3.49 -9.08
CA GLU A 18 13.88 -4.35 -8.37
C GLU A 18 14.53 -5.23 -7.28
N ALA A 19 15.65 -4.78 -6.69
CA ALA A 19 16.53 -5.62 -5.86
C ALA A 19 15.84 -6.23 -4.64
N ALA A 20 14.85 -5.52 -4.08
CA ALA A 20 14.09 -5.94 -2.91
C ALA A 20 12.72 -6.58 -3.26
N MET A 21 12.40 -6.75 -4.54
CA MET A 21 11.09 -7.23 -4.98
C MET A 21 10.99 -8.76 -4.94
N THR A 22 9.77 -9.25 -4.76
CA THR A 22 9.42 -10.67 -4.84
C THR A 22 7.98 -10.83 -5.28
N LEU A 23 7.65 -11.97 -5.89
CA LEU A 23 6.27 -12.41 -6.02
C LEU A 23 5.88 -13.12 -4.72
N TRP A 24 5.13 -12.43 -3.87
CA TRP A 24 4.59 -12.99 -2.64
C TRP A 24 3.34 -13.83 -2.96
N ASP A 25 3.35 -15.08 -2.48
CA ASP A 25 2.17 -15.95 -2.45
C ASP A 25 1.42 -15.72 -1.14
N VAL A 26 0.25 -15.10 -1.21
CA VAL A 26 -0.50 -14.68 -0.03
C VAL A 26 -1.03 -15.92 0.68
N PRO A 27 -0.85 -16.06 2.01
CA PRO A 27 -1.33 -17.22 2.75
C PRO A 27 -2.81 -17.49 2.48
N HIS A 28 -3.16 -18.75 2.21
CA HIS A 28 -4.51 -19.11 1.74
C HIS A 28 -5.65 -18.64 2.66
N HIS A 29 -5.42 -18.62 3.97
CA HIS A 29 -6.42 -18.15 4.94
C HIS A 29 -6.69 -16.63 4.86
N LEU A 30 -5.84 -15.87 4.17
CA LEU A 30 -6.01 -14.44 3.92
C LEU A 30 -6.67 -14.15 2.55
N GLU A 31 -6.80 -15.14 1.65
CA GLU A 31 -7.34 -14.96 0.29
C GLU A 31 -8.87 -14.79 0.27
N ILE A 32 -9.40 -13.80 0.99
CA ILE A 32 -10.83 -13.57 1.14
C ILE A 32 -11.24 -12.27 0.42
N GLY A 33 -12.31 -12.34 -0.38
CA GLY A 33 -12.86 -11.18 -1.08
C GLY A 33 -11.88 -10.59 -2.10
N ALA A 34 -11.57 -9.29 -1.97
CA ALA A 34 -10.66 -8.59 -2.88
C ALA A 34 -9.19 -8.64 -2.48
N ILE A 35 -8.81 -9.39 -1.43
CA ILE A 35 -7.41 -9.61 -1.09
C ILE A 35 -6.75 -10.42 -2.23
N PRO A 36 -5.61 -9.98 -2.79
CA PRO A 36 -4.97 -10.67 -3.91
C PRO A 36 -4.40 -12.02 -3.47
N LYS A 37 -4.39 -12.99 -4.38
CA LYS A 37 -3.76 -14.31 -4.15
C LYS A 37 -2.25 -14.27 -4.25
N ARG A 38 -1.75 -13.44 -5.16
CA ARG A 38 -0.32 -13.19 -5.34
C ARG A 38 -0.12 -11.71 -5.53
N LEU A 39 0.99 -11.19 -5.00
CA LEU A 39 1.33 -9.79 -5.09
C LEU A 39 2.80 -9.63 -5.42
N TYR A 40 3.10 -8.91 -6.50
CA TYR A 40 4.48 -8.51 -6.77
C TYR A 40 4.80 -7.23 -5.98
N CYS A 41 5.62 -7.36 -4.96
CA CYS A 41 5.86 -6.30 -3.98
C CYS A 41 7.26 -6.37 -3.37
N ASN A 42 7.60 -5.36 -2.55
CA ASN A 42 8.83 -5.38 -1.77
C ASN A 42 8.73 -6.41 -0.64
N ARG A 43 9.80 -7.15 -0.35
CA ARG A 43 9.82 -8.09 0.80
C ARG A 43 9.45 -7.42 2.12
N ASP A 44 9.84 -6.15 2.31
CA ASP A 44 9.59 -5.42 3.55
C ASP A 44 8.13 -5.00 3.75
N ILE A 45 7.32 -4.98 2.69
CA ILE A 45 5.88 -4.68 2.82
C ILE A 45 5.06 -5.90 3.27
N ILE A 46 5.62 -7.11 3.13
CA ILE A 46 4.87 -8.36 3.34
C ILE A 46 4.36 -8.48 4.79
N PRO A 47 5.19 -8.39 5.85
CA PRO A 47 4.67 -8.55 7.21
C PRO A 47 3.62 -7.49 7.60
N PRO A 48 3.79 -6.20 7.25
CA PRO A 48 2.72 -5.19 7.36
C PRO A 48 1.43 -5.56 6.63
N LEU A 49 1.51 -6.01 5.38
CA LEU A 49 0.32 -6.40 4.61
C LEU A 49 -0.38 -7.62 5.21
N GLU A 50 0.35 -8.63 5.67
CA GLU A 50 -0.22 -9.78 6.36
C GLU A 50 -1.05 -9.35 7.57
N ARG A 51 -0.49 -8.45 8.40
CA ARG A 51 -1.22 -7.88 9.55
C ARG A 51 -2.44 -7.07 9.12
N ALA A 52 -2.32 -6.26 8.07
CA ALA A 52 -3.44 -5.47 7.56
C ALA A 52 -4.58 -6.34 7.01
N PHE A 53 -4.25 -7.41 6.28
CA PHE A 53 -5.22 -8.36 5.75
C PHE A 53 -5.88 -9.17 6.88
N ALA A 54 -5.11 -9.63 7.87
CA ALA A 54 -5.66 -10.26 9.06
C ALA A 54 -6.62 -9.32 9.80
N ASN A 55 -6.23 -8.06 10.01
CA ASN A 55 -7.10 -7.03 10.61
C ASN A 55 -8.44 -6.89 9.86
N ILE A 56 -8.43 -6.88 8.52
CA ILE A 56 -9.66 -6.77 7.71
C ILE A 56 -10.59 -7.98 7.97
N ILE A 57 -10.02 -9.19 8.02
CA ILE A 57 -10.77 -10.42 8.24
C ILE A 57 -11.32 -10.46 9.66
N ASP A 58 -10.45 -10.27 10.66
CA ASP A 58 -10.79 -10.39 12.08
C ASP A 58 -11.83 -9.35 12.53
N ARG A 59 -11.81 -8.17 11.90
CA ARG A 59 -12.77 -7.08 12.17
C ARG A 59 -14.04 -7.16 11.32
N GLY A 60 -14.17 -8.18 10.47
CA GLY A 60 -15.37 -8.40 9.63
C GLY A 60 -15.56 -7.35 8.51
N LEU A 61 -14.46 -6.76 8.02
CA LEU A 61 -14.50 -5.63 7.07
C LEU A 61 -14.28 -6.05 5.61
N ILE A 62 -14.27 -7.35 5.30
CA ILE A 62 -14.01 -7.85 3.93
C ILE A 62 -14.88 -7.19 2.86
N GLN A 63 -16.16 -6.92 3.15
CA GLN A 63 -17.07 -6.28 2.20
C GLN A 63 -16.74 -4.80 1.94
N GLN A 64 -15.93 -4.17 2.80
CA GLN A 64 -15.48 -2.79 2.63
C GLN A 64 -14.24 -2.69 1.73
N LEU A 65 -13.45 -3.75 1.63
CA LEU A 65 -12.38 -3.89 0.64
C LEU A 65 -13.00 -4.37 -0.68
N LYS A 66 -13.38 -3.43 -1.54
CA LYS A 66 -14.05 -3.71 -2.82
C LYS A 66 -13.07 -4.10 -3.91
N THR A 67 -11.92 -3.43 -3.96
CA THR A 67 -10.88 -3.65 -4.97
C THR A 67 -9.49 -3.51 -4.37
N PHE A 68 -8.56 -4.29 -4.92
CA PHE A 68 -7.12 -4.11 -4.74
C PHE A 68 -6.55 -3.67 -6.09
N ASP A 69 -6.12 -2.41 -6.18
CA ASP A 69 -5.92 -1.70 -7.45
C ASP A 69 -4.45 -1.56 -7.85
N GLY A 70 -3.52 -2.03 -7.02
CA GLY A 70 -2.12 -2.18 -7.39
C GLY A 70 -1.14 -2.07 -6.24
N CYS A 71 0.12 -2.43 -6.50
CA CYS A 71 1.23 -2.28 -5.56
C CYS A 71 2.50 -1.76 -6.24
N PHE A 72 2.89 -2.35 -7.36
CA PHE A 72 4.12 -2.00 -8.06
C PHE A 72 3.86 -1.31 -9.40
N ASN A 73 4.48 -0.15 -9.59
CA ASN A 73 4.52 0.58 -10.86
C ASN A 73 5.66 1.60 -10.83
N ILE A 74 6.70 1.40 -11.66
CA ILE A 74 7.80 2.35 -11.78
C ILE A 74 7.31 3.57 -12.55
N ARG A 75 6.95 4.62 -11.80
CA ARG A 75 6.46 5.88 -12.36
C ARG A 75 6.80 7.07 -11.49
N LYS A 76 6.64 8.26 -12.06
CA LYS A 76 6.58 9.50 -11.29
C LYS A 76 5.23 9.63 -10.59
N LYS A 77 5.18 10.45 -9.54
CA LYS A 77 3.91 10.86 -8.93
C LYS A 77 3.04 11.60 -9.95
N ALA A 78 1.72 11.52 -9.82
CA ALA A 78 0.77 12.10 -10.77
C ALA A 78 0.95 13.63 -10.94
N GLN A 79 1.31 14.32 -9.86
CA GLN A 79 1.68 15.73 -9.88
C GLN A 79 3.06 15.88 -9.21
N GLY A 80 4.13 15.70 -9.97
CA GLY A 80 5.49 15.92 -9.48
C GLY A 80 6.58 15.32 -10.37
N THR A 81 7.83 15.63 -10.02
CA THR A 81 9.03 15.11 -10.72
C THR A 81 9.67 13.93 -10.00
N THR A 82 9.24 13.64 -8.78
CA THR A 82 9.81 12.56 -7.95
C THR A 82 9.12 11.22 -8.20
N PRO A 83 9.85 10.10 -8.06
CA PRO A 83 9.27 8.77 -8.14
C PRO A 83 8.15 8.53 -7.12
N SER A 84 7.15 7.74 -7.51
CA SER A 84 6.14 7.21 -6.62
C SER A 84 6.73 6.14 -5.69
N LEU A 85 6.12 5.92 -4.52
CA LEU A 85 6.52 4.77 -3.67
C LEU A 85 6.09 3.42 -4.26
N HIS A 86 5.10 3.42 -5.16
CA HIS A 86 4.80 2.25 -5.99
C HIS A 86 6.00 1.79 -6.81
N SER A 87 6.97 2.66 -7.11
CA SER A 87 8.19 2.28 -7.83
C SER A 87 9.08 1.32 -7.04
N TRP A 88 8.89 1.18 -5.72
CA TRP A 88 9.63 0.24 -4.88
C TRP A 88 8.74 -0.86 -4.29
N GLY A 89 7.47 -0.95 -4.68
CA GLY A 89 6.54 -1.96 -4.15
C GLY A 89 6.27 -1.84 -2.65
N VAL A 90 6.39 -0.64 -2.08
CA VAL A 90 6.16 -0.34 -0.64
C VAL A 90 4.89 0.49 -0.40
N ALA A 91 4.00 0.51 -1.40
CA ALA A 91 2.70 1.16 -1.35
C ALA A 91 1.66 0.29 -2.07
N ILE A 92 0.39 0.46 -1.72
CA ILE A 92 -0.75 -0.20 -2.35
C ILE A 92 -1.88 0.81 -2.56
N ASP A 93 -2.72 0.53 -3.56
CA ASP A 93 -3.98 1.24 -3.79
C ASP A 93 -5.15 0.28 -3.58
N ILE A 94 -6.19 0.73 -2.86
CA ILE A 94 -7.44 -0.01 -2.70
C ILE A 94 -8.65 0.90 -2.94
N ASN A 95 -9.77 0.34 -3.37
CA ASN A 95 -11.02 1.07 -3.62
C ASN A 95 -10.82 2.34 -4.49
N ALA A 96 -9.94 2.28 -5.48
CA ALA A 96 -9.47 3.44 -6.26
C ALA A 96 -10.62 4.19 -6.95
N ALA A 97 -11.61 3.46 -7.47
CA ALA A 97 -12.77 4.05 -8.15
C ALA A 97 -13.59 5.01 -7.26
N TRP A 98 -13.51 4.87 -5.93
CA TRP A 98 -14.23 5.71 -4.95
C TRP A 98 -13.32 6.68 -4.19
N ASN A 99 -12.00 6.52 -4.30
CA ASN A 99 -11.01 7.22 -3.47
C ASN A 99 -9.86 7.82 -4.29
N GLY A 100 -10.15 8.24 -5.52
CA GLY A 100 -9.15 8.79 -6.42
C GLY A 100 -8.44 10.04 -5.89
N TYR A 101 -7.22 10.26 -6.38
CA TYR A 101 -6.37 11.40 -6.05
C TYR A 101 -7.07 12.76 -6.22
N GLY A 102 -6.91 13.63 -5.22
CA GLY A 102 -7.49 14.97 -5.16
C GLY A 102 -9.01 15.00 -4.96
N LYS A 103 -9.65 13.85 -4.73
CA LYS A 103 -11.08 13.76 -4.39
C LYS A 103 -11.26 13.67 -2.89
N LYS A 104 -12.44 14.06 -2.39
CA LYS A 104 -12.82 13.87 -1.00
C LYS A 104 -12.76 12.36 -0.68
N PRO A 105 -11.90 11.89 0.24
CA PRO A 105 -11.84 10.48 0.59
C PRO A 105 -13.17 9.99 1.17
N THR A 106 -13.55 8.77 0.79
CA THR A 106 -14.77 8.09 1.27
C THR A 106 -14.48 6.75 1.91
N MET A 107 -13.20 6.37 2.03
CA MET A 107 -12.74 5.15 2.68
C MET A 107 -13.30 5.06 4.11
N PRO A 108 -13.95 3.95 4.49
CA PRO A 108 -14.37 3.74 5.87
C PRO A 108 -13.19 3.84 6.84
N LYS A 109 -13.39 4.49 7.99
CA LYS A 109 -12.32 4.73 8.95
C LYS A 109 -11.80 3.42 9.55
N GLU A 110 -12.67 2.45 9.72
CA GLU A 110 -12.39 1.12 10.24
C GLU A 110 -11.49 0.34 9.28
N LEU A 111 -11.72 0.47 7.97
CA LEU A 111 -10.86 -0.12 6.95
C LEU A 111 -9.49 0.58 6.92
N VAL A 112 -9.45 1.92 7.00
CA VAL A 112 -8.19 2.66 7.12
C VAL A 112 -7.40 2.18 8.34
N ALA A 113 -8.07 2.00 9.48
CA ALA A 113 -7.44 1.55 10.73
C ALA A 113 -6.75 0.18 10.59
N CYS A 114 -7.29 -0.74 9.77
CA CYS A 114 -6.64 -2.03 9.53
C CYS A 114 -5.22 -1.90 9.00
N PHE A 115 -4.96 -0.89 8.17
CA PHE A 115 -3.64 -0.60 7.61
C PHE A 115 -2.81 0.26 8.57
N THR A 116 -3.38 1.30 9.17
CA THR A 116 -2.61 2.19 10.05
C THR A 116 -2.14 1.52 11.33
N ASP A 117 -2.92 0.56 11.84
CA ASP A 117 -2.53 -0.31 12.97
C ASP A 117 -1.45 -1.33 12.57
N ALA A 118 -1.16 -1.47 11.27
CA ALA A 118 -0.23 -2.42 10.69
C ALA A 118 0.98 -1.74 10.03
N ASP A 119 1.41 -0.58 10.53
CA ASP A 119 2.56 0.19 10.03
C ASP A 119 2.38 0.82 8.63
N PHE A 120 1.16 1.24 8.27
CA PHE A 120 0.92 2.07 7.08
C PHE A 120 0.54 3.51 7.42
N ASP A 121 0.96 4.44 6.57
CA ASP A 121 0.36 5.76 6.45
C ASP A 121 -0.76 5.72 5.39
N TRP A 122 -1.82 6.51 5.60
CA TRP A 122 -2.92 6.66 4.65
C TRP A 122 -2.88 8.03 3.94
N GLY A 123 -2.95 8.01 2.60
CA GLY A 123 -2.88 9.20 1.76
C GLY A 123 -4.10 10.12 1.88
N GLY A 124 -5.22 9.64 2.41
CA GLY A 124 -6.41 10.45 2.67
C GLY A 124 -6.22 11.58 3.70
N ASN A 125 -5.15 11.50 4.51
CA ASN A 125 -4.81 12.52 5.50
C ASN A 125 -3.93 13.66 4.94
N TRP A 126 -3.50 13.58 3.68
CA TRP A 126 -2.63 14.58 3.07
C TRP A 126 -3.40 15.84 2.66
N SER A 127 -2.68 16.96 2.51
CA SER A 127 -3.27 18.24 2.08
C SER A 127 -3.95 18.15 0.71
N MET A 128 -3.35 17.39 -0.22
CA MET A 128 -4.01 16.91 -1.42
C MET A 128 -4.31 15.42 -1.21
N PRO A 129 -5.56 15.05 -0.90
CA PRO A 129 -5.86 13.68 -0.47
C PRO A 129 -5.61 12.67 -1.58
N ASP A 130 -5.03 11.53 -1.21
CA ASP A 130 -4.95 10.33 -2.05
C ASP A 130 -5.62 9.18 -1.30
N GLY A 131 -6.95 9.14 -1.36
CA GLY A 131 -7.74 8.30 -0.45
C GLY A 131 -7.57 6.80 -0.69
N MET A 132 -7.12 6.39 -1.88
CA MET A 132 -6.88 5.00 -2.24
C MET A 132 -5.52 4.49 -1.76
N HIS A 133 -4.57 5.42 -1.53
CA HIS A 133 -3.17 5.13 -1.34
C HIS A 133 -2.82 4.81 0.12
N PHE A 134 -2.11 3.71 0.32
CA PHE A 134 -1.46 3.33 1.57
C PHE A 134 0.01 3.04 1.30
N GLN A 135 0.88 3.47 2.21
CA GLN A 135 2.33 3.20 2.11
C GLN A 135 2.90 2.81 3.46
N LEU A 136 4.02 2.10 3.50
CA LEU A 136 4.72 1.87 4.75
C LEU A 136 5.01 3.20 5.47
N SER A 137 4.71 3.26 6.76
CA SER A 137 5.02 4.41 7.61
C SER A 137 6.50 4.45 7.98
N ARG A 138 7.16 3.28 8.00
CA ARG A 138 8.59 3.09 8.24
C ARG A 138 9.14 1.93 7.41
N LEU A 139 10.42 2.03 7.03
CA LEU A 139 11.17 0.88 6.52
C LEU A 139 11.74 0.12 7.72
N PRO A 140 11.77 -1.22 7.71
CA PRO A 140 12.49 -1.98 8.73
C PRO A 140 13.99 -1.66 8.68
N GLU A 141 14.72 -1.91 9.77
CA GLU A 141 16.18 -1.73 9.82
C GLU A 141 16.90 -2.73 8.91
#